data_AF-A0A9W6K020-F1
#
_entry.id   AF-A0A9W6K020-F1
#
_cell.length_a   1.000
_cell.length_b   1.000
_cell.length_c   1.000
_cell.angle_alpha   90.00
_cell.angle_beta   90.00
_cell.angle_gamma   90.00
#
_symmetry.space_group_name_H-M   'P 1'
#
loop_
_entity.id
_entity.type
_entity.pdbx_description
1 polymer ?
#
loop_
_entity_poly.entity_id
_entity_poly.type
_entity_poly.pdbx_seq_one_letter_code
_entity_poly.pdbx_strand_id
1 'polypeptide(L)'
;MPQRINRSRLRSERLKRGWSQDQLAAVSGVSVRTVQRLEGGKAATPTSLAALAIAMSLPEAALVLPDGPIHRITPLTITRDIGTARQPYTGLGFTVIETNDPGCIGLRGGTTHLILCSLAFMQGDYTRSPLEALVDRTIPYIWVRSLDATRMAYSNLVEEVVTRNRTKEALVEHQGQWAILAELMP
;
A
#
# COMPACT_ATOMS: atom_id res chain seq x y z
N MET A 1 9.88 -10.32 20.39
CA MET A 1 10.41 -10.61 19.03
C MET A 1 10.42 -9.33 18.19
N PRO A 2 11.26 -9.21 17.15
CA PRO A 2 11.24 -8.05 16.25
C PRO A 2 9.88 -7.92 15.54
N GLN A 3 9.34 -6.70 15.50
CA GLN A 3 8.03 -6.36 14.94
C GLN A 3 8.17 -5.70 13.56
N ARG A 4 7.34 -6.08 12.59
CA ARG A 4 7.33 -5.42 11.27
C ARG A 4 6.67 -4.05 11.39
N ILE A 5 7.39 -3.01 10.97
CA ILE A 5 6.92 -1.63 11.05
C ILE A 5 6.24 -1.21 9.75
N ASN A 6 5.16 -0.45 9.88
CA ASN A 6 4.56 0.31 8.80
C ASN A 6 5.42 1.55 8.49
N ARG A 7 6.42 1.37 7.61
CA ARG A 7 7.41 2.41 7.29
C ARG A 7 6.79 3.70 6.73
N SER A 8 5.75 3.58 5.90
CA SER A 8 5.07 4.73 5.32
C SER A 8 4.32 5.51 6.38
N ARG A 9 3.68 4.81 7.33
CA ARG A 9 3.04 5.44 8.48
C ARG A 9 4.06 6.15 9.36
N LEU A 10 5.16 5.49 9.73
CA LEU A 10 6.25 6.08 10.53
C LEU A 10 6.75 7.39 9.88
N ARG A 11 7.12 7.33 8.59
CA ARG A 11 7.58 8.50 7.84
C ARG A 11 6.53 9.61 7.77
N SER A 12 5.27 9.25 7.52
CA SER A 12 4.18 10.22 7.43
C SER A 12 3.95 10.95 8.76
N GLU A 13 3.98 10.24 9.88
CA GLU A 13 3.76 10.82 11.22
C GLU A 13 4.93 11.71 11.64
N ARG A 14 6.15 11.34 11.25
CA ARG A 14 7.35 12.17 11.42
C ARG A 14 7.21 13.49 10.63
N LEU A 15 6.87 13.41 9.35
CA LEU A 15 6.74 14.59 8.49
C LEU A 15 5.58 15.51 8.90
N LYS A 16 4.44 14.95 9.34
CA LYS A 16 3.31 15.74 9.88
C LYS A 16 3.69 16.60 11.08
N ARG A 17 4.67 16.16 11.86
CA ARG A 17 5.20 16.89 13.03
C ARG A 17 6.35 17.84 12.67
N GLY A 18 6.72 17.92 11.38
CA GLY A 18 7.84 18.73 10.92
C GLY A 18 9.21 18.17 11.34
N TRP A 19 9.31 16.88 11.69
CA TRP A 19 10.55 16.31 12.21
C TRP A 19 11.47 15.77 11.10
N SER A 20 12.76 16.09 11.18
CA SER A 20 13.82 15.34 10.50
C SER A 20 14.02 13.96 11.14
N GLN A 21 14.78 13.08 10.49
CA GLN A 21 15.13 11.78 11.10
C GLN A 21 15.94 11.97 12.39
N ASP A 22 16.84 12.97 12.42
CA ASP A 22 17.63 13.32 13.61
C ASP A 22 16.75 13.83 14.75
N GLN A 23 15.75 14.67 14.43
CA GLN A 23 14.80 15.16 15.42
C GLN A 23 13.95 14.01 15.99
N LEU A 24 13.45 13.10 15.15
CA LEU A 24 12.72 11.93 15.64
C LEU A 24 13.60 11.06 16.55
N ALA A 25 14.86 10.83 16.16
CA ALA A 25 15.82 10.09 16.97
C ALA A 25 16.03 10.76 18.34
N ALA A 26 16.24 12.08 18.35
CA ALA A 26 16.43 12.85 19.58
C ALA A 26 15.21 12.78 20.52
N VAL A 27 13.99 13.00 20.00
CA VAL A 27 12.78 13.00 20.86
C VAL A 27 12.36 11.61 21.33
N SER A 28 12.70 10.56 20.58
CA SER A 28 12.39 9.18 20.97
C SER A 28 13.50 8.49 21.75
N GLY A 29 14.69 9.09 21.83
CA GLY A 29 15.84 8.48 22.50
C GLY A 29 16.44 7.27 21.76
N VAL A 30 16.05 7.03 20.50
CA VAL A 30 16.68 6.00 19.65
C VAL A 30 17.77 6.62 18.78
N SER A 31 18.69 5.82 18.25
CA SER A 31 19.69 6.34 17.31
C SER A 31 19.08 6.75 15.96
N VAL A 32 19.70 7.73 15.27
CA VAL A 32 19.35 8.10 13.89
C VAL A 32 19.39 6.89 12.96
N ARG A 33 20.39 6.01 13.14
CA ARG A 33 20.51 4.74 12.42
C ARG A 33 19.30 3.84 12.62
N THR A 34 18.72 3.81 13.83
CA THR A 34 17.48 3.08 14.10
C THR A 34 16.34 3.65 13.27
N VAL A 35 16.14 4.97 13.27
CA VAL A 35 15.09 5.62 12.48
C VAL A 35 15.23 5.31 10.99
N GLN A 36 16.42 5.51 10.42
CA GLN A 36 16.73 5.22 9.02
C GLN A 36 16.44 3.77 8.64
N ARG A 37 16.88 2.84 9.49
CA ARG A 37 16.70 1.39 9.28
C ARG A 37 15.21 1.00 9.28
N LEU A 38 14.41 1.60 10.15
CA LEU A 38 12.97 1.36 10.23
C LEU A 38 12.21 2.02 9.07
N GLU A 39 12.55 3.26 8.69
CA GLU A 39 11.99 3.90 7.49
C GLU A 39 12.43 3.17 6.20
N GLY A 40 13.58 2.50 6.23
CA GLY A 40 14.06 1.57 5.19
C GLY A 40 13.35 0.21 5.19
N GLY A 41 12.42 -0.06 6.11
CA GLY A 41 11.58 -1.26 6.11
C GLY A 41 12.10 -2.45 6.92
N LYS A 42 13.13 -2.27 7.76
CA LYS A 42 13.55 -3.35 8.67
C LYS A 42 12.64 -3.41 9.91
N ALA A 43 12.61 -4.56 10.57
CA ALA A 43 11.82 -4.77 11.78
C ALA A 43 12.33 -3.96 12.99
N ALA A 44 11.42 -3.50 13.85
CA ALA A 44 11.74 -2.85 15.13
C ALA A 44 11.93 -3.85 16.25
N THR A 45 12.84 -3.56 17.17
CA THR A 45 12.82 -4.23 18.48
C THR A 45 11.67 -3.67 19.32
N PRO A 46 11.13 -4.42 20.29
CA PRO A 46 10.07 -3.93 21.18
C PRO A 46 10.43 -2.59 21.84
N THR A 47 11.67 -2.45 22.33
CA THR A 47 12.16 -1.21 22.94
C THR A 47 12.12 -0.03 21.98
N SER A 48 12.60 -0.22 20.73
CA SER A 48 12.58 0.86 19.74
C SER A 48 11.16 1.24 19.30
N LEU A 49 10.26 0.25 19.21
CA LEU A 49 8.85 0.47 18.86
C LEU A 49 8.14 1.26 19.95
N ALA A 50 8.27 0.85 21.21
CA ALA A 50 7.69 1.54 22.36
C ALA A 50 8.17 2.99 22.45
N ALA A 51 9.49 3.21 22.31
CA ALA A 51 10.09 4.55 22.35
C ALA A 51 9.54 5.48 21.24
N LEU A 52 9.42 4.97 20.01
CA LEU A 52 8.86 5.74 18.89
C LEU A 52 7.36 6.01 19.06
N ALA A 53 6.60 5.01 19.52
CA ALA A 53 5.17 5.13 19.77
C ALA A 53 4.86 6.20 20.83
N ILE A 54 5.61 6.18 21.95
CA ILE A 54 5.52 7.18 23.03
C ILE A 54 5.85 8.58 22.49
N ALA A 55 6.99 8.74 21.81
CA ALA A 55 7.40 10.04 21.27
C ALA A 55 6.40 10.62 20.26
N MET A 56 5.71 9.77 19.50
CA MET A 56 4.66 10.18 18.57
C MET A 56 3.28 10.30 19.23
N SER A 57 3.11 9.91 20.50
CA SER A 57 1.81 9.81 21.16
C SER A 57 0.82 8.95 20.38
N LEU A 58 1.27 7.78 19.93
CA LEU A 58 0.48 6.80 19.19
C LEU A 58 0.52 5.45 19.91
N PRO A 59 -0.53 4.61 19.78
CA PRO A 59 -0.42 3.21 20.18
C PRO A 59 0.59 2.49 19.28
N GLU A 60 1.32 1.50 19.82
CA GLU A 60 2.28 0.70 19.04
C GLU A 60 1.64 0.05 17.80
N ALA A 61 0.39 -0.41 17.93
CA ALA A 61 -0.39 -1.00 16.84
C ALA A 61 -0.57 -0.05 15.64
N ALA A 62 -0.50 1.27 15.83
CA ALA A 62 -0.55 2.23 14.72
C ALA A 62 0.74 2.25 13.89
N LEU A 63 1.86 1.75 14.43
CA LEU A 63 3.16 1.72 13.77
C LEU A 63 3.53 0.32 13.28
N VAL A 64 2.79 -0.72 13.67
CA VAL A 64 3.05 -2.13 13.32
C VAL A 64 2.18 -2.56 12.14
N LEU A 65 2.71 -3.41 11.27
CA LEU A 65 1.91 -4.11 10.27
C LEU A 65 1.26 -5.35 10.90
N PRO A 66 -0.03 -5.64 10.62
CA PRO A 66 -0.66 -6.87 11.09
C PRO A 66 0.16 -8.11 10.72
N ASP A 67 0.26 -9.09 11.64
CA ASP A 67 1.00 -10.35 11.44
C ASP A 67 0.27 -11.36 10.53
N GLY A 68 -0.90 -10.99 10.00
CA GLY A 68 -1.67 -11.80 9.07
C GLY A 68 -1.08 -11.88 7.65
N PRO A 69 -1.59 -12.80 6.81
CA PRO A 69 -1.17 -12.91 5.40
C PRO A 69 -1.52 -11.64 4.62
N ILE A 70 -2.56 -10.92 5.03
CA ILE A 70 -3.02 -9.66 4.45
C ILE A 70 -2.73 -8.54 5.44
N HIS A 71 -2.12 -7.45 4.97
CA HIS A 71 -1.81 -6.31 5.82
C HIS A 71 -2.37 -4.97 5.30
N ARG A 72 -2.91 -4.93 4.07
CA ARG A 72 -3.68 -3.78 3.56
C ARG A 72 -4.58 -4.22 2.41
N ILE A 73 -5.81 -3.72 2.39
CA ILE A 73 -6.71 -3.84 1.24
C ILE A 73 -7.06 -2.41 0.81
N THR A 74 -6.92 -2.11 -0.48
CA THR A 74 -7.35 -0.84 -1.05
C THR A 74 -8.21 -1.15 -2.28
N PRO A 75 -9.45 -0.66 -2.37
CA PRO A 75 -10.24 -0.78 -3.60
C PRO A 75 -9.50 -0.13 -4.76
N LEU A 76 -9.37 -0.85 -5.88
CA LEU A 76 -8.77 -0.38 -7.11
C LEU A 76 -9.82 -0.43 -8.21
N THR A 77 -9.98 0.68 -8.92
CA THR A 77 -10.82 0.73 -10.13
C THR A 77 -9.91 0.89 -11.34
N ILE A 78 -10.10 0.01 -12.33
CA ILE A 78 -9.45 0.11 -13.63
C ILE A 78 -10.41 0.89 -14.54
N THR A 79 -9.95 1.95 -15.19
CA THR A 79 -10.81 2.77 -16.06
C THR A 79 -10.09 3.19 -17.33
N ARG A 80 -10.79 3.63 -18.37
CA ARG A 80 -10.13 4.16 -19.56
C ARG A 80 -9.64 5.60 -19.37
N ASP A 81 -10.33 6.37 -18.53
CA ASP A 81 -10.01 7.77 -18.27
C ASP A 81 -10.14 8.13 -16.78
N ILE A 82 -8.99 8.28 -16.12
CA ILE A 82 -8.90 8.69 -14.72
C ILE A 82 -9.45 10.10 -14.51
N GLY A 83 -9.30 10.98 -15.50
CA GLY A 83 -9.76 12.37 -15.45
C GLY A 83 -11.26 12.46 -15.26
N THR A 84 -12.02 11.61 -15.96
CA THR A 84 -13.47 11.46 -15.78
C THR A 84 -13.78 10.66 -14.52
N ALA A 85 -13.13 9.51 -14.30
CA ALA A 85 -13.43 8.62 -13.18
C ALA A 85 -13.20 9.24 -11.79
N ARG A 86 -12.32 10.24 -11.67
CA ARG A 86 -12.07 10.93 -10.38
C ARG A 86 -13.15 11.95 -10.00
N GLN A 87 -13.93 12.47 -10.96
CA GLN A 87 -14.85 13.59 -10.73
C GLN A 87 -15.89 13.32 -9.62
N PRO A 88 -16.55 12.14 -9.58
CA PRO A 88 -17.52 11.85 -8.52
C PRO A 88 -16.87 11.88 -7.13
N TYR A 89 -15.66 11.33 -7.00
CA TYR A 89 -14.94 11.31 -5.73
C TYR A 89 -14.52 12.71 -5.28
N THR A 90 -14.07 13.56 -6.20
CA THR A 90 -13.75 14.96 -5.86
C THR A 90 -15.01 15.73 -5.45
N GLY A 91 -16.16 15.47 -6.07
CA GLY A 91 -17.44 16.03 -5.64
C GLY A 91 -17.87 15.60 -4.23
N LEU A 92 -17.45 14.40 -3.80
CA LEU A 92 -17.63 13.88 -2.45
C LEU A 92 -16.54 14.31 -1.46
N GLY A 93 -15.62 15.20 -1.85
CA GLY A 93 -14.57 15.73 -0.99
C GLY A 93 -13.32 14.84 -0.86
N PHE A 94 -13.13 13.85 -1.74
CA PHE A 94 -11.88 13.09 -1.79
C PHE A 94 -10.75 13.96 -2.37
N THR A 95 -9.57 13.86 -1.74
CA THR A 95 -8.34 14.50 -2.22
C THR A 95 -7.50 13.51 -3.05
N VAL A 96 -6.89 14.00 -4.12
CA VAL A 96 -5.95 13.20 -4.93
C VAL A 96 -4.62 13.03 -4.19
N ILE A 97 -4.09 11.82 -4.23
CA ILE A 97 -2.74 11.47 -3.81
C ILE A 97 -1.97 11.07 -5.07
N GLU A 98 -1.05 11.93 -5.51
CA GLU A 98 -0.19 11.68 -6.67
C GLU A 98 0.75 10.50 -6.39
N THR A 99 0.91 9.63 -7.39
CA THR A 99 1.80 8.45 -7.31
C THR A 99 3.11 8.64 -8.09
N ASN A 100 3.27 9.79 -8.77
CA ASN A 100 4.26 10.05 -9.82
C ASN A 100 4.06 9.24 -11.13
N ASP A 101 3.03 8.40 -11.20
CA ASP A 101 2.61 7.71 -12.42
C ASP A 101 1.34 8.38 -12.98
N PRO A 102 1.36 8.99 -14.19
CA PRO A 102 0.22 9.74 -14.72
C PRO A 102 -1.02 8.87 -14.98
N GLY A 103 -0.82 7.55 -15.08
CA GLY A 103 -1.87 6.58 -15.28
C GLY A 103 -2.31 5.85 -14.00
N CYS A 104 -1.90 6.29 -12.82
CA CYS A 104 -2.48 5.78 -11.58
C CYS A 104 -2.47 6.82 -10.46
N ILE A 105 -3.59 6.99 -9.76
CA ILE A 105 -3.70 7.94 -8.64
C ILE A 105 -4.30 7.25 -7.41
N GLY A 106 -3.90 7.73 -6.23
CA GLY A 106 -4.64 7.47 -5.00
C GLY A 106 -5.72 8.52 -4.79
N LEU A 107 -6.80 8.15 -4.12
CA LEU A 107 -7.79 9.10 -3.59
C LEU A 107 -7.99 8.83 -2.10
N ARG A 108 -8.17 9.90 -1.32
CA ARG A 108 -8.40 9.81 0.11
C ARG A 108 -9.58 10.69 0.54
N GLY A 109 -10.52 10.09 1.25
CA GLY A 109 -11.63 10.76 1.93
C GLY A 109 -11.64 10.36 3.40
N GLY A 110 -11.22 11.25 4.30
CA GLY A 110 -11.00 10.90 5.71
C GLY A 110 -10.00 9.75 5.87
N THR A 111 -10.47 8.62 6.39
CA THR A 111 -9.69 7.37 6.55
C THR A 111 -9.80 6.43 5.36
N THR A 112 -10.75 6.65 4.46
CA THR A 112 -10.99 5.83 3.27
C THR A 112 -9.99 6.14 2.19
N HIS A 113 -9.45 5.10 1.57
CA HIS A 113 -8.52 5.18 0.44
C HIS A 113 -9.03 4.32 -0.71
N LEU A 114 -8.85 4.78 -1.94
CA LEU A 114 -9.02 3.98 -3.15
C LEU A 114 -7.93 4.32 -4.17
N ILE A 115 -7.78 3.47 -5.17
CA ILE A 115 -6.86 3.63 -6.29
C ILE A 115 -7.67 3.71 -7.57
N LEU A 116 -7.33 4.66 -8.44
CA LEU A 116 -7.77 4.66 -9.83
C LEU A 116 -6.55 4.46 -10.71
N CYS A 117 -6.51 3.40 -11.50
CA CYS A 117 -5.49 3.25 -12.54
C CYS A 117 -6.16 3.20 -13.92
N SER A 118 -5.49 3.75 -14.93
CA SER A 118 -5.95 3.65 -16.30
C SER A 118 -5.66 2.24 -16.84
N LEU A 119 -6.51 1.75 -17.73
CA LEU A 119 -6.28 0.49 -18.42
C LEU A 119 -4.94 0.52 -19.15
N ALA A 120 -4.62 1.64 -19.82
CA ALA A 120 -3.34 1.80 -20.52
C ALA A 120 -2.13 1.68 -19.58
N PHE A 121 -2.23 2.18 -18.35
CA PHE A 121 -1.18 2.02 -17.35
C PHE A 121 -1.01 0.57 -16.93
N MET A 122 -2.11 -0.08 -16.53
CA MET A 122 -2.11 -1.48 -16.11
C MET A 122 -1.59 -2.41 -17.21
N GLN A 123 -1.97 -2.16 -18.47
CA GLN A 123 -1.52 -2.92 -19.65
C GLN A 123 -0.03 -2.78 -19.95
N GLY A 124 0.68 -1.83 -19.32
CA GLY A 124 2.12 -1.77 -19.46
C GLY A 124 2.86 -2.74 -18.53
N ASP A 125 2.17 -3.35 -17.55
CA ASP A 125 2.73 -4.39 -16.67
C ASP A 125 2.03 -5.75 -16.86
N TYR A 126 0.74 -5.75 -17.21
CA TYR A 126 -0.11 -6.93 -17.43
C TYR A 126 -0.45 -7.17 -18.90
N THR A 127 -0.86 -8.40 -19.25
CA THR A 127 -1.45 -8.67 -20.55
C THR A 127 -2.83 -8.00 -20.72
N ARG A 128 -3.18 -7.61 -21.97
CA ARG A 128 -4.44 -6.90 -22.25
C ARG A 128 -5.71 -7.73 -22.01
N SER A 129 -5.68 -9.03 -22.36
CA SER A 129 -6.86 -9.90 -22.40
C SER A 129 -7.64 -9.97 -21.07
N PRO A 130 -6.99 -10.20 -19.91
CA PRO A 130 -7.72 -10.32 -18.64
C PRO A 130 -8.18 -8.97 -18.06
N LEU A 131 -7.50 -7.86 -18.37
CA LEU A 131 -7.84 -6.55 -17.80
C LEU A 131 -9.02 -5.85 -18.48
N GLU A 132 -9.23 -6.10 -19.78
CA GLU A 132 -10.36 -5.51 -20.52
C GLU A 132 -11.71 -5.88 -19.87
N ALA A 133 -11.85 -7.09 -19.33
CA ALA A 133 -13.05 -7.54 -18.60
C ALA A 133 -13.24 -6.87 -17.22
N LEU A 134 -12.26 -6.09 -16.77
CA LEU A 134 -12.23 -5.42 -15.47
C LEU A 134 -12.37 -3.90 -15.59
N VAL A 135 -12.50 -3.36 -16.80
CA VAL A 135 -12.73 -1.93 -17.02
C VAL A 135 -14.03 -1.48 -16.35
N ASP A 136 -13.92 -0.36 -15.64
CA ASP A 136 -14.92 0.29 -14.80
C ASP A 136 -15.46 -0.58 -13.64
N ARG A 137 -14.75 -1.68 -13.33
CA ARG A 137 -14.99 -2.49 -12.12
C ARG A 137 -14.02 -2.09 -11.02
N THR A 138 -14.52 -2.11 -9.79
CA THR A 138 -13.71 -1.98 -8.58
C THR A 138 -13.39 -3.37 -8.03
N ILE A 139 -12.11 -3.69 -7.91
CA ILE A 139 -11.60 -4.94 -7.36
C ILE A 139 -10.68 -4.66 -6.16
N PRO A 140 -10.54 -5.59 -5.19
CA PRO A 140 -9.61 -5.43 -4.10
C PRO A 140 -8.16 -5.50 -4.61
N TYR A 141 -7.35 -4.50 -4.26
CA TYR A 141 -5.89 -4.57 -4.35
C TYR A 141 -5.34 -4.86 -2.94
N ILE A 142 -4.83 -6.08 -2.76
CA ILE A 142 -4.55 -6.69 -1.47
C ILE A 142 -3.04 -6.82 -1.32
N TRP A 143 -2.47 -6.06 -0.39
CA TRP A 143 -1.09 -6.24 0.00
C TRP A 143 -0.95 -7.45 0.91
N VAL A 144 -0.17 -8.42 0.43
CA VAL A 144 0.06 -9.71 1.09
C VAL A 144 1.50 -9.84 1.58
N ARG A 145 1.71 -10.68 2.58
CA ARG A 145 3.04 -10.96 3.12
C ARG A 145 3.87 -11.83 2.17
N SER A 146 3.22 -12.80 1.54
CA SER A 146 3.80 -13.70 0.56
C SER A 146 2.72 -14.04 -0.44
N LEU A 147 2.96 -13.70 -1.70
CA LEU A 147 2.08 -14.00 -2.81
C LEU A 147 1.95 -15.50 -2.99
N ASP A 148 3.07 -16.22 -2.89
CA ASP A 148 3.11 -17.68 -3.04
C ASP A 148 2.28 -18.40 -1.97
N ALA A 149 2.30 -17.92 -0.72
CA ALA A 149 1.50 -18.49 0.36
C ALA A 149 0.02 -18.08 0.28
N THR A 150 -0.29 -16.86 -0.16
CA THR A 150 -1.66 -16.32 -0.14
C THR A 150 -2.48 -16.74 -1.35
N ARG A 151 -1.85 -16.92 -2.52
CA ARG A 151 -2.55 -17.34 -3.74
C ARG A 151 -3.22 -18.71 -3.59
N MET A 152 -2.75 -19.57 -2.68
CA MET A 152 -3.36 -20.87 -2.40
C MET A 152 -4.81 -20.78 -1.90
N ALA A 153 -5.21 -19.62 -1.39
CA ALA A 153 -6.59 -19.37 -0.95
C ALA A 153 -7.55 -19.01 -2.10
N TYR A 154 -7.04 -18.77 -3.31
CA TYR A 154 -7.83 -18.45 -4.50
C TYR A 154 -7.85 -19.64 -5.45
N SER A 155 -8.97 -19.86 -6.13
CA SER A 155 -9.12 -21.02 -7.02
C SER A 155 -8.36 -20.88 -8.33
N ASN A 156 -8.32 -19.67 -8.90
CA ASN A 156 -7.76 -19.43 -10.23
C ASN A 156 -6.72 -18.31 -10.19
N LEU A 157 -5.47 -18.65 -10.53
CA LEU A 157 -4.44 -17.66 -10.89
C LEU A 157 -4.63 -17.31 -12.36
N VAL A 158 -4.91 -16.03 -12.64
CA VAL A 158 -5.14 -15.55 -14.01
C VAL A 158 -3.84 -15.06 -14.64
N GLU A 159 -3.07 -14.24 -13.92
CA GLU A 159 -1.78 -13.74 -14.39
C GLU A 159 -0.88 -13.37 -13.20
N GLU A 160 0.42 -13.58 -13.34
CA GLU A 160 1.43 -13.13 -12.37
C GLU A 160 2.44 -12.24 -13.09
N VAL A 161 2.72 -11.07 -12.53
CA VAL A 161 3.59 -10.05 -13.12
C VAL A 161 4.55 -9.48 -12.07
N VAL A 162 5.67 -8.95 -12.55
CA VAL A 162 6.51 -8.05 -11.75
C VAL A 162 6.38 -6.68 -12.38
N THR A 163 5.74 -5.75 -11.66
CA THR A 163 5.47 -4.41 -12.19
C THR A 163 6.75 -3.59 -12.31
N ARG A 164 6.71 -2.54 -13.12
CA ARG A 164 7.80 -1.54 -13.22
C ARG A 164 8.24 -0.96 -11.87
N ASN A 165 7.33 -0.95 -10.90
CA ASN A 165 7.56 -0.47 -9.54
C ASN A 165 8.09 -1.57 -8.59
N ARG A 166 8.60 -2.68 -9.14
CA ARG A 166 9.19 -3.82 -8.41
C ARG A 166 8.24 -4.43 -7.39
N THR A 167 6.95 -4.47 -7.72
CA THR A 167 5.94 -5.19 -6.94
C THR A 167 5.62 -6.48 -7.68
N LYS A 168 5.67 -7.61 -6.97
CA LYS A 168 5.20 -8.89 -7.50
C LYS A 168 3.69 -8.93 -7.33
N GLU A 169 2.95 -9.02 -8.41
CA GLU A 169 1.48 -8.98 -8.39
C GLU A 169 0.87 -10.21 -9.05
N ALA A 170 -0.27 -10.65 -8.54
CA ALA A 170 -1.06 -11.73 -9.11
C ALA A 170 -2.52 -11.31 -9.24
N LEU A 171 -3.02 -11.34 -10.46
CA LEU A 171 -4.44 -11.23 -10.74
C LEU A 171 -5.08 -12.60 -10.49
N VAL A 172 -6.02 -12.65 -9.55
CA VAL A 172 -6.67 -13.89 -9.12
C VAL A 172 -8.18 -13.77 -9.23
N GLU A 173 -8.83 -14.92 -9.43
CA GLU A 173 -10.28 -15.05 -9.54
C GLU A 173 -10.78 -16.21 -8.67
N HIS A 174 -11.91 -15.98 -8.00
CA HIS A 174 -12.63 -16.99 -7.23
C HIS A 174 -14.14 -16.74 -7.27
N GLN A 175 -14.90 -17.66 -7.88
CA GLN A 175 -16.37 -17.62 -7.94
C GLN A 175 -16.95 -16.29 -8.49
N GLY A 176 -16.34 -15.74 -9.54
CA GLY A 176 -16.68 -14.47 -10.17
C GLY A 176 -16.09 -13.24 -9.47
N GLN A 177 -15.44 -13.40 -8.32
CA GLN A 177 -14.77 -12.33 -7.59
C GLN A 177 -13.31 -12.22 -8.02
N TRP A 178 -12.87 -11.01 -8.31
CA TRP A 178 -11.53 -10.70 -8.79
C TRP A 178 -10.77 -9.93 -7.73
N ALA A 179 -9.47 -10.16 -7.64
CA ALA A 179 -8.57 -9.38 -6.80
C ALA A 179 -7.16 -9.32 -7.40
N ILE A 180 -6.39 -8.30 -7.01
CA ILE A 180 -4.94 -8.27 -7.25
C ILE A 180 -4.26 -8.48 -5.90
N LEU A 181 -3.45 -9.53 -5.80
CA LEU A 181 -2.55 -9.75 -4.68
C LEU A 181 -1.21 -9.08 -5.00
N ALA A 182 -0.67 -8.30 -4.06
CA ALA A 182 0.55 -7.53 -4.24
C ALA A 182 1.55 -7.81 -3.12
N GLU A 183 2.78 -8.15 -3.49
CA GLU A 183 3.91 -8.34 -2.59
C GLU A 183 5.04 -7.38 -2.97
N LEU A 184 5.51 -6.59 -2.01
CA LEU A 184 6.67 -5.73 -2.22
C LEU A 184 7.93 -6.59 -2.27
N MET A 185 8.68 -6.51 -3.37
CA MET A 185 9.95 -7.21 -3.47
C MET A 185 10.99 -6.58 -2.51
N PRO A 186 11.91 -7.37 -1.93
CA PRO A 186 12.97 -6.89 -1.05
C PRO A 186 13.92 -5.87 -1.68
#